data_AF-A0A2I8DH48-F1
#
_entry.id   AF-A0A2I8DH48-F1
#
_cell.length_a   1.000
_cell.length_b   1.000
_cell.length_c   1.000
_cell.angle_alpha   90.00
_cell.angle_beta   90.00
_cell.angle_gamma   90.00
#
_symmetry.space_group_name_H-M   'P 1'
#
loop_
_entity.id
_entity.type
_entity.pdbx_description
1 polymer ?
#
loop_
_entity_poly.entity_id
_entity_poly.type
_entity_poly.pdbx_seq_one_letter_code
_entity_poly.pdbx_strand_id
1 'polypeptide(L)'
;MLRAAACLLAILPSPAPADSTGRLQFLYTAFMDVRGLAANTLEHCARDAPGTQSMLQGLYQDWDRNHGRHQTELQMLIRAQLVEAIGPEQAEAFIDNARMQAHKQLAPRYFPQRPVADSAYFCGKLLPQTLRGEVPMLRFGQYVREYRKETAPRAGP
;
A
#
# COMPACT_ATOMS: atom_id res chain seq x y z
N MET A 1 19.21 -8.94 -15.77
CA MET A 1 17.90 -8.34 -15.43
C MET A 1 17.93 -7.37 -14.24
N LEU A 2 18.93 -7.42 -13.33
CA LEU A 2 19.02 -6.47 -12.19
C LEU A 2 19.21 -4.98 -12.55
N ARG A 3 19.87 -4.66 -13.69
CA ARG A 3 20.15 -3.27 -14.09
C ARG A 3 18.89 -2.47 -14.48
N ALA A 4 17.87 -3.11 -15.05
CA ALA A 4 16.62 -2.44 -15.43
C ALA A 4 15.75 -2.11 -14.22
N ALA A 5 15.68 -3.02 -13.23
CA ALA A 5 14.93 -2.81 -11.99
C ALA A 5 15.47 -1.63 -11.15
N ALA A 6 16.80 -1.42 -11.14
CA ALA A 6 17.43 -0.32 -10.42
C ALA A 6 17.12 1.06 -11.05
N CYS A 7 17.01 1.16 -12.38
CA CYS A 7 16.60 2.39 -13.06
C CYS A 7 15.12 2.71 -12.90
N LEU A 8 14.26 1.68 -12.87
CA LEU A 8 12.81 1.84 -12.69
C LEU A 8 12.43 2.39 -11.31
N LEU A 9 13.15 1.96 -10.26
CA LEU A 9 12.96 2.47 -8.91
C LEU A 9 13.39 3.93 -8.77
N ALA A 10 14.18 4.49 -9.70
CA ALA A 10 14.65 5.88 -9.64
C ALA A 10 13.57 6.91 -10.01
N ILE A 11 12.47 6.47 -10.64
CA ILE A 11 11.45 7.32 -11.28
C ILE A 11 10.23 7.52 -10.39
N LEU A 12 10.05 6.66 -9.39
CA LEU A 12 8.97 6.76 -8.43
C LEU A 12 9.28 7.88 -7.44
N PRO A 13 8.27 8.69 -7.05
CA PRO A 13 8.44 9.67 -5.98
C PRO A 13 9.06 8.98 -4.78
N SER A 14 10.12 9.56 -4.24
CA SER A 14 10.67 9.10 -2.97
C SER A 14 9.79 9.70 -1.89
N PRO A 15 8.88 8.95 -1.24
CA PRO A 15 8.36 9.44 0.02
C PRO A 15 9.57 9.62 0.94
N ALA A 16 9.60 10.73 1.66
CA ALA A 16 10.80 11.26 2.31
C ALA A 16 11.62 10.32 3.24
N PRO A 17 11.20 9.09 3.63
CA PRO A 17 12.11 8.14 4.28
C PRO A 17 12.45 6.86 3.49
N ALA A 18 12.05 6.70 2.23
CA ALA A 18 12.26 5.44 1.50
C ALA A 18 13.64 5.37 0.83
N ASP A 19 14.54 4.56 1.41
CA ASP A 19 15.65 3.93 0.71
C ASP A 19 15.14 3.00 -0.42
N SER A 20 16.05 2.33 -1.15
CA SER A 20 15.65 1.40 -2.21
C SER A 20 14.68 0.28 -1.75
N THR A 21 14.77 -0.13 -0.47
CA THR A 21 13.87 -1.10 0.18
C THR A 21 12.47 -0.51 0.35
N GLY A 22 12.38 0.75 0.79
CA GLY A 22 11.13 1.49 0.96
C GLY A 22 10.37 1.70 -0.36
N ARG A 23 11.06 1.89 -1.48
CA ARG A 23 10.42 2.06 -2.81
C ARG A 23 9.75 0.78 -3.32
N LEU A 24 10.39 -0.37 -3.13
CA LEU A 24 9.81 -1.66 -3.50
C LEU A 24 8.61 -2.00 -2.61
N GLN A 25 8.74 -1.75 -1.30
CA GLN A 25 7.63 -1.94 -0.37
C GLN A 25 6.46 -1.00 -0.67
N PHE A 26 6.72 0.25 -1.06
CA PHE A 26 5.71 1.20 -1.52
C PHE A 26 4.94 0.67 -2.74
N LEU A 27 5.65 0.21 -3.78
CA LEU A 27 5.04 -0.36 -4.97
C LEU A 27 4.14 -1.55 -4.64
N TYR A 28 4.65 -2.51 -3.87
CA TYR A 28 3.89 -3.68 -3.47
C TYR A 28 2.67 -3.28 -2.63
N THR A 29 2.82 -2.29 -1.75
CA THR A 29 1.71 -1.80 -0.94
C THR A 29 0.65 -1.09 -1.79
N ALA A 30 1.06 -0.31 -2.81
CA ALA A 30 0.14 0.35 -3.74
C ALA A 30 -0.71 -0.65 -4.55
N PHE A 31 -0.14 -1.80 -4.90
CA PHE A 31 -0.80 -2.86 -5.69
C PHE A 31 -1.40 -4.01 -4.87
N MET A 32 -1.36 -3.93 -3.54
CA MET A 32 -2.07 -4.85 -2.65
C MET A 32 -3.57 -4.50 -2.59
N ASP A 33 -4.49 -5.46 -2.68
CA ASP A 33 -5.93 -5.17 -2.48
C ASP A 33 -6.28 -4.95 -1.00
N VAL A 34 -5.91 -3.79 -0.47
CA VAL A 34 -6.03 -3.49 0.96
C VAL A 34 -7.48 -3.51 1.41
N ARG A 35 -8.41 -2.97 0.61
CA ARG A 35 -9.83 -2.90 0.98
C ARG A 35 -10.44 -4.30 1.10
N GLY A 36 -10.21 -5.17 0.10
CA GLY A 36 -10.70 -6.55 0.15
C GLY A 36 -10.08 -7.34 1.31
N LEU A 37 -8.76 -7.21 1.49
CA LEU A 37 -8.03 -7.91 2.55
C LEU A 37 -8.42 -7.43 3.96
N ALA A 38 -8.63 -6.13 4.14
CA ALA A 38 -9.01 -5.53 5.41
C ALA A 38 -10.42 -5.95 5.84
N ALA A 39 -11.38 -6.03 4.93
CA ALA A 39 -12.74 -6.49 5.25
C ALA A 39 -12.72 -7.88 5.92
N ASN A 40 -12.05 -8.86 5.30
CA ASN A 40 -11.93 -10.21 5.85
C ASN A 40 -11.17 -10.22 7.18
N THR A 41 -10.12 -9.40 7.32
CA THR A 41 -9.31 -9.33 8.54
C THR A 41 -10.13 -8.74 9.70
N LEU A 42 -10.94 -7.71 9.44
CA LEU A 42 -11.83 -7.09 10.43
C LEU A 42 -12.90 -8.07 10.91
N GLU A 43 -13.46 -8.88 10.01
CA GLU A 43 -14.41 -9.94 10.38
C GLU A 43 -13.78 -11.00 11.29
N HIS A 44 -12.54 -11.42 11.01
CA HIS A 44 -11.81 -12.33 11.89
C HIS A 44 -11.59 -11.72 13.27
N CYS A 45 -11.14 -10.45 13.33
CA CYS A 45 -10.97 -9.75 14.59
C CYS A 45 -12.26 -9.55 15.38
N ALA A 46 -13.39 -9.34 14.70
CA ALA A 46 -14.70 -9.25 15.35
C ALA A 46 -15.12 -10.57 16.02
N ARG A 47 -14.75 -11.72 15.43
CA ARG A 47 -15.04 -13.04 16.01
C ARG A 47 -14.08 -13.41 17.14
N ASP A 48 -12.78 -13.25 16.91
CA ASP A 48 -11.74 -13.83 17.77
C ASP A 48 -11.26 -12.86 18.86
N ALA A 49 -11.49 -11.55 18.69
CA ALA A 49 -11.11 -10.50 19.62
C ALA A 49 -12.19 -9.39 19.68
N PRO A 50 -13.45 -9.71 20.04
CA PRO A 50 -14.61 -8.83 19.89
C PRO A 50 -14.45 -7.45 20.56
N GLY A 51 -13.71 -7.37 21.67
CA GLY A 51 -13.40 -6.10 22.36
C GLY A 51 -12.61 -5.08 21.51
N THR A 52 -12.06 -5.49 20.38
CA THR A 52 -11.29 -4.61 19.46
C THR A 52 -12.13 -4.05 18.32
N GLN A 53 -13.34 -4.57 18.09
CA GLN A 53 -14.13 -4.33 16.88
C GLN A 53 -14.39 -2.85 16.60
N SER A 54 -14.92 -2.12 17.60
CA SER A 54 -15.28 -0.70 17.42
C SER A 54 -14.06 0.17 17.09
N MET A 55 -12.95 -0.04 17.81
CA MET A 55 -11.69 0.65 17.54
C MET A 55 -11.19 0.36 16.12
N LEU A 56 -11.15 -0.91 15.72
CA LEU A 56 -10.64 -1.32 14.41
C LEU A 56 -11.50 -0.80 13.25
N GLN A 57 -12.82 -0.81 13.40
CA GLN A 57 -13.72 -0.21 12.42
C GLN A 57 -13.48 1.30 12.28
N GLY A 58 -13.32 2.03 13.39
CA GLY A 58 -12.98 3.45 13.37
C GLY A 58 -11.65 3.72 12.66
N LEU A 59 -10.60 2.98 13.01
CA LEU A 59 -9.29 3.09 12.38
C LEU A 59 -9.35 2.81 10.88
N TYR A 60 -10.09 1.78 10.45
CA TYR A 60 -10.25 1.47 9.04
C TYR A 60 -11.02 2.56 8.28
N GLN A 61 -12.09 3.10 8.85
CA GLN A 61 -12.84 4.20 8.24
C GLN A 61 -12.00 5.46 8.09
N ASP A 62 -11.22 5.80 9.11
CA ASP A 62 -10.31 6.96 9.05
C ASP A 62 -9.17 6.73 8.06
N TRP A 63 -8.63 5.52 8.01
CA TRP A 63 -7.67 5.13 6.99
C TRP A 63 -8.27 5.25 5.58
N ASP A 64 -9.47 4.73 5.33
CA ASP A 64 -10.07 4.73 4.00
C ASP A 64 -10.37 6.15 3.51
N ARG A 65 -10.90 6.99 4.41
CA ARG A 65 -11.20 8.41 4.17
C ARG A 65 -9.96 9.20 3.77
N ASN A 66 -8.86 8.99 4.48
CA ASN A 66 -7.63 9.78 4.32
C ASN A 66 -6.66 9.17 3.30
N HIS A 67 -6.74 7.87 3.07
CA HIS A 67 -5.78 7.12 2.28
C HIS A 67 -6.41 6.09 1.35
N GLY A 68 -7.21 5.14 1.86
CA GLY A 68 -7.69 4.00 1.08
C GLY A 68 -8.38 4.37 -0.25
N ARG A 69 -9.23 5.40 -0.25
CA ARG A 69 -9.90 5.89 -1.46
C ARG A 69 -8.97 6.43 -2.56
N HIS A 70 -7.73 6.75 -2.21
CA HIS A 70 -6.72 7.27 -3.14
C HIS A 70 -5.89 6.16 -3.81
N GLN A 71 -6.13 4.89 -3.47
CA GLN A 71 -5.33 3.78 -3.97
C GLN A 71 -5.41 3.63 -5.50
N THR A 72 -6.61 3.68 -6.07
CA THR A 72 -6.81 3.58 -7.53
C THR A 72 -6.08 4.71 -8.26
N GLU A 73 -6.17 5.93 -7.73
CA GLU A 73 -5.45 7.08 -8.27
C GLU A 73 -3.94 6.86 -8.24
N LEU A 74 -3.40 6.43 -7.10
CA LEU A 74 -1.98 6.13 -6.95
C LEU A 74 -1.51 5.07 -7.96
N GLN A 75 -2.30 4.01 -8.16
CA GLN A 75 -1.99 2.97 -9.15
C GLN A 75 -1.95 3.51 -10.57
N MET A 76 -2.86 4.42 -10.94
CA MET A 76 -2.85 5.06 -12.26
C MET A 76 -1.62 5.95 -12.46
N LEU A 77 -1.23 6.72 -11.44
CA LEU A 77 -0.03 7.57 -11.49
C LEU A 77 1.24 6.74 -11.65
N ILE A 78 1.40 5.69 -10.83
CA ILE A 78 2.53 4.76 -10.93
C ILE A 78 2.56 4.10 -12.32
N ARG A 79 1.40 3.65 -12.82
CA ARG A 79 1.30 3.04 -14.15
C ARG A 79 1.75 4.01 -15.24
N ALA A 80 1.31 5.27 -15.21
CA ALA A 80 1.71 6.27 -16.20
C ALA A 80 3.23 6.43 -16.27
N GLN A 81 3.93 6.52 -15.12
CA GLN A 81 5.39 6.60 -15.09
C GLN A 81 6.07 5.34 -15.63
N LEU A 82 5.55 4.16 -15.28
CA LEU A 82 6.10 2.91 -15.77
C LEU A 82 5.95 2.81 -17.30
N VAL A 83 4.78 3.18 -17.83
CA VAL A 83 4.54 3.18 -19.28
C VAL A 83 5.49 4.15 -20.01
N GLU A 84 5.70 5.35 -19.46
CA GLU A 84 6.63 6.32 -20.02
C GLU A 84 8.09 5.83 -19.99
N ALA A 85 8.49 5.14 -18.91
CA ALA A 85 9.86 4.72 -18.70
C ALA A 85 10.28 3.45 -19.47
N ILE A 86 9.40 2.45 -19.54
CA ILE A 86 9.71 1.11 -20.06
C ILE A 86 8.73 0.59 -21.10
N GLY A 87 7.75 1.42 -21.50
CA GLY A 87 6.71 1.03 -22.44
C GLY A 87 5.58 0.22 -21.79
N PRO A 88 4.43 0.13 -22.47
CA PRO A 88 3.20 -0.41 -21.89
C PRO A 88 3.29 -1.89 -21.51
N GLU A 89 3.87 -2.73 -22.37
CA GLU A 89 3.95 -4.18 -22.13
C GLU A 89 4.79 -4.52 -20.89
N GLN A 90 5.97 -3.90 -20.77
CA GLN A 90 6.87 -4.13 -19.64
C GLN A 90 6.31 -3.52 -18.35
N ALA A 91 5.58 -2.41 -18.45
CA ALA A 91 4.88 -1.80 -17.32
C ALA A 91 3.81 -2.73 -16.74
N GLU A 92 2.95 -3.32 -17.58
CA GLU A 92 1.94 -4.27 -17.09
C GLU A 92 2.58 -5.53 -16.48
N ALA A 93 3.61 -6.08 -17.13
CA ALA A 93 4.34 -7.23 -16.58
C ALA A 93 4.96 -6.93 -15.20
N PHE A 94 5.48 -5.71 -15.02
CA PHE A 94 6.00 -5.26 -13.73
C PHE A 94 4.89 -5.11 -12.68
N ILE A 95 3.76 -4.50 -13.05
CA ILE A 95 2.60 -4.30 -12.17
C ILE A 95 2.02 -5.65 -11.72
N ASP A 96 1.87 -6.60 -12.63
CA ASP A 96 1.35 -7.93 -12.31
C ASP A 96 2.28 -8.70 -11.39
N ASN A 97 3.60 -8.60 -11.61
CA ASN A 97 4.56 -9.12 -10.64
C ASN A 97 4.44 -8.42 -9.28
N ALA A 98 4.27 -7.10 -9.24
CA ALA A 98 4.10 -6.36 -7.98
C ALA A 98 2.82 -6.81 -7.23
N ARG A 99 1.70 -6.99 -7.92
CA ARG A 99 0.44 -7.54 -7.34
C ARG A 99 0.67 -8.93 -6.75
N MET A 100 1.31 -9.82 -7.52
CA MET A 100 1.62 -11.18 -7.09
C MET A 100 2.52 -11.18 -5.85
N GLN A 101 3.60 -10.39 -5.84
CA GLN A 101 4.51 -10.33 -4.69
C GLN A 101 3.81 -9.73 -3.46
N ALA A 102 2.99 -8.69 -3.64
CA ALA A 102 2.20 -8.12 -2.55
C ALA A 102 1.27 -9.16 -1.92
N HIS A 103 0.56 -9.93 -2.74
CA HIS A 103 -0.33 -10.99 -2.26
C HIS A 103 0.42 -12.14 -1.57
N LYS A 104 1.62 -12.50 -2.07
CA LYS A 104 2.41 -13.60 -1.49
C LYS A 104 3.16 -13.21 -0.21
N GLN A 105 3.67 -11.98 -0.14
CA GLN A 105 4.63 -11.58 0.90
C GLN A 105 4.06 -10.59 1.92
N LEU A 106 3.24 -9.63 1.48
CA LEU A 106 2.72 -8.57 2.36
C LEU A 106 1.36 -8.94 2.94
N ALA A 107 0.42 -9.37 2.09
CA ALA A 107 -0.95 -9.63 2.52
C ALA A 107 -1.03 -10.61 3.71
N PRO A 108 -0.35 -11.77 3.73
CA PRO A 108 -0.45 -12.70 4.86
C PRO A 108 0.11 -12.16 6.17
N ARG A 109 1.02 -11.17 6.11
CA ARG A 109 1.68 -10.58 7.28
C ARG A 109 0.85 -9.48 7.92
N TYR A 110 0.19 -8.66 7.11
CA TYR A 110 -0.48 -7.44 7.58
C TYR A 110 -2.01 -7.56 7.56
N PHE A 111 -2.54 -8.44 6.72
CA PHE A 111 -3.96 -8.74 6.57
C PHE A 111 -4.15 -10.25 6.41
N PRO A 112 -3.85 -11.05 7.46
CA PRO A 112 -3.94 -12.50 7.39
C PRO A 112 -5.38 -12.91 7.07
N GLN A 113 -5.54 -13.75 6.04
CA GLN A 113 -6.83 -14.26 5.59
C GLN A 113 -7.27 -15.53 6.33
N ARG A 114 -6.54 -15.90 7.39
CA ARG A 114 -6.78 -17.06 8.24
C ARG A 114 -6.64 -16.64 9.71
N PRO A 115 -7.25 -17.38 10.65
CA PRO A 115 -7.04 -17.15 12.07
C PRO A 115 -5.56 -17.12 12.42
N VAL A 116 -5.19 -16.18 13.27
CA VAL A 116 -3.83 -16.02 13.79
C VAL A 116 -3.77 -16.65 15.19
N ALA A 117 -2.63 -17.25 15.54
CA ALA A 117 -2.48 -17.96 16.81
C ALA A 117 -2.71 -17.06 18.06
N ASP A 118 -2.45 -15.76 17.94
CA ASP A 118 -2.72 -14.76 18.96
C ASP A 118 -3.57 -13.61 18.39
N SER A 119 -4.87 -13.88 18.22
CA SER A 119 -5.84 -12.90 17.69
C SER A 119 -5.97 -11.67 18.60
N ALA A 120 -5.81 -11.81 19.92
CA ALA A 120 -5.88 -10.67 20.84
C ALA A 120 -4.72 -9.69 20.61
N TYR A 121 -3.48 -10.21 20.51
CA TYR A 121 -2.32 -9.38 20.21
C TYR A 121 -2.39 -8.78 18.80
N PHE A 122 -2.74 -9.59 17.80
CA PHE A 122 -2.82 -9.09 16.42
C PHE A 122 -3.88 -8.00 16.27
N CYS A 123 -5.11 -8.24 16.70
CA CYS A 123 -6.22 -7.30 16.56
C CYS A 123 -6.09 -6.09 17.50
N GLY A 124 -5.50 -6.27 18.68
CA GLY A 124 -5.31 -5.19 19.65
C GLY A 124 -4.08 -4.31 19.39
N LYS A 125 -3.05 -4.83 18.72
CA LYS A 125 -1.76 -4.13 18.57
C LYS A 125 -1.28 -4.03 17.13
N LEU A 126 -1.19 -5.13 16.40
CA LEU A 126 -0.56 -5.14 15.08
C LEU A 126 -1.45 -4.50 13.99
N LEU A 127 -2.71 -4.93 13.89
CA LEU A 127 -3.64 -4.38 12.91
C LEU A 127 -3.88 -2.86 13.12
N PRO A 128 -4.00 -2.33 14.35
CA PRO A 128 -4.04 -0.89 14.58
C PRO A 128 -2.83 -0.13 14.04
N GLN A 129 -1.61 -0.65 14.23
CA GLN A 129 -0.39 -0.04 13.66
C GLN A 129 -0.44 -0.02 12.13
N THR A 130 -0.91 -1.12 11.53
CA THR A 130 -1.14 -1.21 10.09
C THR A 130 -2.13 -0.18 9.59
N LEU A 131 -3.31 -0.07 10.20
CA LEU A 131 -4.35 0.88 9.77
C LEU A 131 -3.95 2.36 10.00
N ARG A 132 -3.09 2.65 10.98
CA ARG A 132 -2.47 3.99 11.15
C ARG A 132 -1.42 4.30 10.07
N GLY A 133 -1.11 3.35 9.20
CA GLY A 133 -0.10 3.49 8.16
C GLY A 133 1.31 3.59 8.72
N GLU A 134 1.58 2.94 9.86
CA GLU A 134 2.93 2.77 10.41
C GLU A 134 3.68 1.70 9.60
N VAL A 135 3.06 0.52 9.40
CA VAL A 135 3.59 -0.59 8.58
C VAL A 135 2.45 -1.48 8.08
N PRO A 136 2.35 -1.84 6.79
CA PRO A 136 3.07 -1.28 5.65
C PRO A 136 2.58 0.15 5.42
N MET A 137 3.30 0.95 4.64
CA MET A 137 3.04 2.39 4.51
C MET A 137 1.75 2.65 3.70
N LEU A 138 0.58 2.45 4.30
CA LEU A 138 -0.72 2.55 3.64
C LEU A 138 -1.20 4.01 3.49
N ARG A 139 -0.28 4.97 3.39
CA ARG A 139 -0.57 6.40 3.37
C ARG A 139 -0.86 6.91 1.96
N PHE A 140 -1.67 6.20 1.17
CA PHE A 140 -1.88 6.47 -0.26
C PHE A 140 -2.28 7.91 -0.58
N GLY A 141 -3.16 8.51 0.23
CA GLY A 141 -3.55 9.91 0.06
C GLY A 141 -2.40 10.90 0.26
N GLN A 142 -1.40 10.58 1.09
CA GLN A 142 -0.18 11.38 1.19
C GLN A 142 0.65 11.26 -0.09
N TYR A 143 0.83 10.05 -0.61
CA TYR A 143 1.60 9.81 -1.83
C TYR A 143 1.00 10.48 -3.06
N VAL A 144 -0.33 10.41 -3.21
CA VAL A 144 -1.02 11.15 -4.28
C VAL A 144 -0.76 12.65 -4.18
N ARG A 145 -0.82 13.22 -2.97
CA ARG A 145 -0.53 14.66 -2.78
C ARG A 145 0.92 15.00 -3.11
N GLU A 146 1.87 14.18 -2.70
CA GLU A 146 3.30 14.37 -3.00
C GLU A 146 3.55 14.29 -4.51
N TYR A 147 3.03 13.24 -5.15
CA TYR A 147 3.10 13.06 -6.60
C TYR A 147 2.57 14.27 -7.35
N ARG A 148 1.36 14.74 -7.02
CA ARG A 148 0.75 15.91 -7.65
C ARG A 148 1.58 17.19 -7.47
N LYS A 149 2.30 17.36 -6.35
CA LYS A 149 3.19 18.50 -6.13
C LYS A 149 4.42 18.44 -7.03
N GLU A 150 4.98 17.26 -7.22
CA GLU A 150 6.17 17.05 -8.06
C GLU A 150 5.86 17.21 -9.55
N THR A 151 4.66 16.83 -9.97
CA THR A 151 4.22 16.91 -11.38
C THR A 151 3.39 18.14 -11.71
N ALA A 152 3.11 19.03 -10.74
CA ALA A 152 2.47 20.30 -11.03
C ALA A 152 3.38 21.12 -11.97
N PRO A 153 2.83 21.80 -13.01
CA PRO A 153 3.62 22.73 -13.80
C PRO A 153 4.24 23.73 -12.84
N ARG A 154 5.57 23.78 -12.76
CA ARG A 154 6.23 24.87 -12.04
C ARG A 154 5.81 26.15 -12.76
N ALA A 155 4.98 26.96 -12.12
CA ALA A 155 4.79 28.32 -12.55
C ALA A 155 6.20 28.94 -12.60
N GLY A 156 6.66 29.21 -13.82
CA GLY A 156 7.96 29.85 -14.05
C GLY A 156 7.99 31.24 -13.39
N PRO A 157 9.19 31.79 -13.17
CA PRO A 157 9.38 33.10 -12.57
C PRO A 157 8.62 34.21 -13.30
#